data_AF-A0A3P1CLV0-F1
#
_entry.id   AF-A0A3P1CLV0-F1
#
_cell.length_a   1.000
_cell.length_b   1.000
_cell.length_c   1.000
_cell.angle_alpha   90.00
_cell.angle_beta   90.00
_cell.angle_gamma   90.00
#
_symmetry.space_group_name_H-M   'P 1'
#
loop_
_entity.id
_entity.type
_entity.pdbx_description
1 polymer ?
#
loop_
_entity_poly.entity_id
_entity_poly.type
_entity_poly.pdbx_seq_one_letter_code
_entity_poly.pdbx_strand_id
1 'polypeptide(L)'
;MLSPKTRRNVARVIPFGVLWFIFSLIYCILEKGILGQLDHYPSTGVPYNFARSMVAIPATGLMMGMLTGVLEIGYFSKWFIKKWTCNGSLEIFCQAAIEDV
;
A
#
# COMPACT_ATOMS: atom_id res chain seq x y z
N MET A 1 -21.19 1.31 -15.33
CA MET A 1 -20.44 2.58 -15.25
C MET A 1 -20.09 2.80 -13.78
N LEU A 2 -18.81 2.82 -13.42
CA LEU A 2 -18.40 3.11 -12.03
C LEU A 2 -18.76 4.56 -11.70
N SER A 3 -19.29 4.79 -10.50
CA SER A 3 -19.54 6.14 -10.00
C SER A 3 -18.25 6.98 -10.09
N PRO A 4 -18.31 8.25 -10.53
CA PRO A 4 -17.15 9.14 -10.62
C PRO A 4 -16.35 9.22 -9.32
N LYS A 5 -17.04 9.13 -8.17
CA LYS A 5 -16.43 9.11 -6.83
C LYS A 5 -15.59 7.86 -6.60
N THR A 6 -16.12 6.68 -6.96
CA THR A 6 -15.40 5.40 -6.85
C THR A 6 -14.17 5.40 -7.75
N ARG A 7 -14.26 5.93 -8.97
CA ARG A 7 -13.12 6.02 -9.90
C ARG A 7 -11.99 6.88 -9.35
N ARG A 8 -12.30 8.04 -8.74
CA ARG A 8 -11.30 8.90 -8.07
C ARG A 8 -10.62 8.19 -6.90
N ASN A 9 -11.38 7.47 -6.08
CA ASN A 9 -10.83 6.75 -4.94
C ASN A 9 -9.89 5.62 -5.39
N VAL A 10 -10.28 4.83 -6.40
CA VAL A 10 -9.41 3.78 -6.95
C VAL A 10 -8.12 4.36 -7.53
N ALA A 11 -8.22 5.48 -8.27
CA ALA A 11 -7.03 6.14 -8.82
C ALA A 11 -6.03 6.59 -7.73
N ARG A 12 -6.52 6.95 -6.55
CA ARG A 12 -5.69 7.31 -5.39
C ARG A 12 -5.10 6.08 -4.65
N VAL A 13 -5.73 4.91 -4.72
CA VAL A 13 -5.22 3.65 -4.11
C VAL A 13 -4.06 3.05 -4.93
N ILE A 14 -4.15 3.11 -6.26
CA ILE A 14 -3.17 2.52 -7.19
C ILE A 14 -1.69 2.87 -6.85
N PRO A 15 -1.31 4.13 -6.58
CA PRO A 15 0.09 4.45 -6.27
C PRO A 15 0.65 3.70 -5.06
N PHE A 16 -0.18 3.40 -4.04
CA PHE A 16 0.26 2.63 -2.88
C PHE A 16 0.59 1.18 -3.25
N GLY A 17 -0.25 0.54 -4.07
CA GLY A 17 -0.02 -0.81 -4.58
C GLY A 17 1.23 -0.89 -5.45
N VAL A 18 1.42 0.09 -6.36
CA VAL A 18 2.59 0.15 -7.24
C VAL A 18 3.88 0.37 -6.45
N LEU A 19 3.87 1.28 -5.46
CA LEU A 19 5.03 1.55 -4.61
C LEU A 19 5.44 0.29 -3.85
N TRP A 20 4.51 -0.38 -3.18
CA TRP A 20 4.79 -1.63 -2.47
C TRP A 20 5.29 -2.74 -3.41
N PHE A 21 4.72 -2.85 -4.61
CA PHE A 21 5.17 -3.80 -5.61
C PHE A 21 6.63 -3.55 -6.03
N ILE A 22 7.01 -2.30 -6.29
CA ILE A 22 8.40 -1.97 -6.66
C ILE A 22 9.36 -2.32 -5.51
N PHE A 23 9.03 -1.94 -4.27
CA PHE A 23 9.88 -2.24 -3.11
C PHE A 23 10.01 -3.74 -2.86
N SER A 24 8.94 -4.50 -3.06
CA SER A 24 8.96 -5.96 -2.92
C SER A 24 9.82 -6.67 -3.98
N LEU A 25 9.91 -6.12 -5.20
CA LEU A 25 10.83 -6.61 -6.23
C LEU A 25 12.28 -6.31 -5.85
N ILE A 26 12.56 -5.09 -5.37
CA ILE A 26 13.89 -4.72 -4.87
C ILE A 26 14.30 -5.65 -3.73
N TYR A 27 13.38 -5.97 -2.81
CA TYR A 27 13.62 -6.92 -1.73
C TYR A 27 14.00 -8.31 -2.24
N CYS A 28 13.31 -8.86 -3.23
CA CYS A 28 13.65 -10.18 -3.80
C CYS A 28 15.06 -10.20 -4.39
N ILE A 29 15.43 -9.15 -5.12
CA ILE A 29 16.77 -9.03 -5.72
C ILE A 29 17.83 -8.91 -4.62
N LEU A 30 17.57 -8.09 -3.59
CA LEU A 30 18.45 -7.93 -2.44
C LEU A 30 18.65 -9.25 -1.71
N GLU A 31 17.56 -10.00 -1.46
CA GLU A 31 17.58 -11.30 -0.79
C GLU A 31 18.41 -12.33 -1.57
N LYS A 32 18.25 -12.41 -2.89
CA LYS A 32 19.11 -13.28 -3.71
C LYS A 32 20.56 -12.80 -3.77
N GLY A 33 20.78 -11.49 -3.74
CA GLY A 33 22.11 -10.88 -3.69
C GLY A 33 22.88 -11.27 -2.43
N ILE A 34 22.22 -11.29 -1.27
CA ILE A 34 22.86 -11.70 0.00
C ILE A 34 23.04 -13.22 0.13
N LEU A 35 22.14 -14.03 -0.44
CA LEU A 35 22.27 -15.50 -0.43
C LEU A 35 23.32 -16.01 -1.44
N GLY A 36 23.56 -15.28 -2.52
CA GLY A 36 24.47 -15.70 -3.60
C GLY A 36 24.04 -17.02 -4.24
N GLN A 37 24.95 -17.99 -4.30
CA GLN A 37 24.72 -19.32 -4.90
C GLN A 37 24.17 -20.35 -3.92
N LEU A 38 23.83 -19.98 -2.69
CA LEU A 38 23.19 -20.92 -1.77
C LEU A 38 21.72 -21.14 -2.15
N ASP A 39 21.31 -22.41 -2.11
CA ASP A 39 19.92 -22.85 -2.26
C ASP A 39 19.20 -22.99 -0.91
N HIS A 40 19.85 -22.59 0.17
CA HIS A 40 19.33 -22.67 1.53
C HIS A 40 19.82 -21.48 2.35
N TYR A 41 19.05 -21.12 3.37
CA TYR A 41 19.43 -20.05 4.27
C TYR A 41 20.53 -20.55 5.24
N PRO A 42 21.69 -19.89 5.34
CA PRO A 42 22.84 -20.43 6.08
C PRO A 42 22.61 -20.54 7.60
N SER A 43 21.73 -19.72 8.17
CA SER A 43 21.44 -19.74 9.61
C SER A 43 20.34 -20.72 10.03
N THR A 44 19.43 -21.10 9.12
CA THR A 44 18.26 -21.92 9.46
C THR A 44 18.20 -23.24 8.70
N GLY A 45 19.01 -23.41 7.64
CA GLY A 45 19.00 -24.59 6.77
C GLY A 45 17.74 -24.73 5.91
N VAL A 46 16.83 -23.75 5.93
CA VAL A 46 15.57 -23.82 5.19
C VAL A 46 15.85 -23.65 3.68
N PRO A 47 15.30 -24.53 2.82
CA PRO A 47 15.49 -24.43 1.37
C PRO A 47 14.87 -23.14 0.85
N TYR A 48 15.64 -22.40 0.06
CA TYR A 48 15.24 -21.13 -0.53
C TYR A 48 14.95 -21.31 -2.02
N ASN A 49 13.71 -21.01 -2.43
CA ASN A 49 13.32 -21.05 -3.84
C ASN A 49 13.09 -19.62 -4.35
N PHE A 50 14.06 -19.10 -5.09
CA PHE A 50 14.01 -17.75 -5.63
C PHE A 50 12.80 -17.51 -6.55
N ALA A 51 12.47 -18.47 -7.41
CA ALA A 51 11.34 -18.34 -8.33
C ALA A 51 10.01 -18.21 -7.59
N ARG A 52 9.85 -18.95 -6.49
CA ARG A 52 8.68 -18.82 -5.62
C ARG A 52 8.63 -17.47 -4.92
N SER A 53 9.76 -17.03 -4.35
CA SER A 53 9.85 -15.73 -3.66
C SER A 53 9.57 -14.56 -4.59
N MET A 54 10.08 -14.62 -5.83
CA MET A 54 9.91 -13.56 -6.83
C MET A 54 8.46 -13.39 -7.30
N VAL A 55 7.60 -14.39 -7.14
CA VAL A 55 6.16 -14.28 -7.43
C VAL A 55 5.37 -13.97 -6.16
N ALA A 56 5.63 -14.70 -5.07
CA ALA A 56 4.86 -14.59 -3.85
C ALA A 56 5.05 -13.24 -3.14
N ILE A 57 6.29 -12.76 -3.03
CA ILE A 57 6.60 -11.53 -2.29
C ILE A 57 6.02 -10.31 -3.01
N PRO A 58 6.15 -10.16 -4.34
CA PRO A 58 5.53 -9.02 -5.02
C PRO A 58 4.01 -9.08 -5.10
N ALA A 59 3.42 -10.28 -5.24
CA ALA A 59 1.97 -10.43 -5.19
C ALA A 59 1.41 -10.02 -3.83
N THR A 60 2.01 -10.50 -2.73
CA THR A 60 1.60 -10.13 -1.37
C THR A 60 1.88 -8.65 -1.06
N GLY A 61 3.01 -8.11 -1.53
CA GLY A 61 3.34 -6.69 -1.41
C GLY A 61 2.31 -5.80 -2.10
N LEU A 62 1.91 -6.13 -3.33
CA LEU A 62 0.87 -5.40 -4.05
C LEU A 62 -0.49 -5.46 -3.32
N MET A 63 -0.88 -6.63 -2.83
CA MET A 63 -2.11 -6.78 -2.04
C MET A 63 -2.09 -5.92 -0.77
N MET A 64 -0.96 -5.93 -0.05
CA MET A 64 -0.82 -5.16 1.18
C MET A 64 -0.77 -3.65 0.92
N GLY A 65 -0.14 -3.22 -0.17
CA GLY A 65 -0.14 -1.83 -0.62
C GLY A 65 -1.53 -1.33 -1.01
N MET A 66 -2.32 -2.16 -1.71
CA MET A 66 -3.72 -1.85 -2.02
C MET A 66 -4.58 -1.76 -0.75
N LEU A 67 -4.42 -2.71 0.19
CA LEU A 67 -5.13 -2.70 1.46
C LEU A 67 -4.82 -1.44 2.26
N THR A 68 -3.54 -1.05 2.31
CA THR A 68 -3.09 0.19 2.96
C THR A 68 -3.73 1.42 2.31
N GLY A 69 -3.74 1.50 0.98
CA GLY A 69 -4.38 2.60 0.26
C GLY A 69 -5.90 2.68 0.52
N VAL A 70 -6.58 1.54 0.62
CA VAL A 70 -8.02 1.49 0.96
C VAL A 70 -8.27 1.97 2.38
N LEU A 71 -7.44 1.56 3.35
CA LEU A 71 -7.55 2.04 4.73
C LEU A 71 -7.30 3.54 4.83
N GLU A 72 -6.27 4.07 4.16
CA GLU A 72 -5.94 5.49 4.17
C GLU A 72 -7.09 6.34 3.59
N ILE A 73 -7.55 6.00 2.39
CA ILE A 73 -8.56 6.77 1.67
C ILE A 73 -9.96 6.55 2.26
N GLY A 74 -10.24 5.35 2.80
CA GLY A 74 -11.57 4.98 3.29
C GLY A 74 -11.81 5.32 4.76
N TYR A 75 -10.81 5.14 5.62
CA TYR A 75 -10.94 5.23 7.07
C TYR A 75 -10.34 6.51 7.64
N PHE A 76 -9.08 6.83 7.30
CA PHE A 76 -8.41 8.02 7.84
C PHE A 76 -9.04 9.32 7.36
N SER A 77 -9.42 9.40 6.08
CA SER A 77 -10.10 10.59 5.53
C SER A 77 -11.37 10.95 6.31
N LYS A 78 -12.21 9.97 6.63
CA LYS A 78 -13.46 10.15 7.37
C LYS A 78 -13.22 10.42 8.86
N TRP A 79 -12.22 9.76 9.44
CA TRP A 79 -11.87 9.96 10.85
C TRP A 79 -11.31 11.35 11.13
N PHE A 80 -10.44 11.86 10.25
CA PHE A 80 -9.93 13.23 10.36
C PHE A 80 -11.07 14.24 10.30
N ILE A 81 -11.95 14.18 9.30
CA ILE A 81 -13.08 15.11 9.16
C ILE A 81 -13.92 15.10 10.45
N LYS A 82 -14.31 13.92 10.95
CA LYS A 82 -15.12 13.80 12.18
C LYS A 82 -14.42 14.37 13.43
N LYS A 83 -13.10 14.22 13.53
CA LYS A 83 -12.33 14.71 14.68
C LYS A 83 -12.18 16.24 14.69
N TRP A 84 -12.05 16.86 13.52
CA TRP A 84 -11.96 18.32 13.40
C TRP A 84 -13.32 19.01 13.62
N THR A 85 -14.44 18.43 13.16
CA THR A 85 -15.78 19.05 13.35
C THR A 85 -16.25 19.07 14.81
N CYS A 86 -15.74 18.17 15.67
CA CYS A 86 -16.04 18.18 17.10
C CYS A 86 -15.21 19.17 17.93
N ASN A 87 -14.20 19.81 17.33
CA ASN A 87 -13.34 20.80 18.01
C ASN A 87 -13.51 22.14 17.27
N GLY A 88 -14.67 22.76 17.49
CA GLY A 88 -15.13 23.94 16.74
C GLY A 88 -14.13 25.09 16.81
N SER A 89 -13.38 25.33 15.74
CA SER A 89 -12.65 26.59 15.54
C SER A 89 -12.09 26.81 14.13
N LEU A 90 -12.64 26.22 13.05
CA LEU A 90 -12.25 26.64 11.68
C LEU A 90 -13.25 26.14 10.61
N GLU A 91 -14.43 26.75 10.53
CA GLU A 91 -15.46 26.35 9.53
C GLU A 91 -15.09 26.69 8.07
N ILE A 92 -14.17 27.62 7.84
CA ILE A 92 -13.93 28.18 6.49
C ILE A 92 -13.02 27.28 5.63
N PHE A 93 -12.15 26.46 6.21
CA PHE A 93 -11.25 25.58 5.44
C PHE A 93 -11.83 24.20 5.13
N CYS A 94 -12.85 23.75 5.87
CA CYS A 94 -13.40 22.41 5.71
C CYS A 94 -14.36 22.31 4.51
N GLN A 95 -15.07 23.39 4.18
CA GLN A 95 -16.02 23.40 3.05
C GLN A 95 -15.33 23.25 1.68
N ALA A 96 -14.14 23.85 1.49
CA ALA A 96 -13.37 23.67 0.27
C ALA A 96 -12.84 22.24 0.06
N ALA A 97 -12.65 21.47 1.14
CA ALA A 97 -12.21 20.07 1.05
C ALA A 97 -13.37 19.07 0.82
N ILE A 98 -14.62 19.51 1.00
CA ILE A 98 -15.82 18.65 0.87
C ILE A 98 -16.40 18.70 -0.55
N GLU A 99 -16.24 19.79 -1.30
CA GLU A 99 -16.70 19.86 -2.70
C GLU A 99 -15.83 19.06 -3.68
N ASP A 100 -14.61 18.67 -3.28
CA ASP A 100 -13.70 17.86 -4.10
C ASP A 100 -13.71 16.34 -3.76
N VAL A 101 -14.62 15.88 -2.90
CA VAL A 101 -14.79 14.46 -2.48
C VAL A 101 -16.05 13.78 -3.07
#